data_AF-A0A382CHE0-F1
#
_entry.id   AF-A0A382CHE0-F1
#
_cell.length_a   1.000
_cell.length_b   1.000
_cell.length_c   1.000
_cell.angle_alpha   90.00
_cell.angle_beta   90.00
_cell.angle_gamma   90.00
#
_symmetry.space_group_name_H-M   'P 1'
#
loop_
_entity.id
_entity.type
_entity.pdbx_description
1 polymer ?
#
loop_
_entity_poly.entity_id
_entity_poly.type
_entity_poly.pdbx_seq_one_letter_code
_entity_poly.pdbx_strand_id
1 'polypeptide(L)'
;MHKVSRPVDDSDQDTCVCCLEVKPRQNLDRMLWCAGCNKVARGRAASRGWLVGILVAGVLSSWIWLFIQPSNLVIGGWAGTVLAAFYVSARVAREVLYAVARMQSRPVAEAVPPERCPD
;
A
#
# COMPACT_ATOMS: atom_id res chain seq x y z
N MET A 1 11.39 -30.99 26.36
CA MET A 1 10.68 -29.81 25.81
C MET A 1 9.35 -30.27 25.23
N HIS A 2 8.30 -30.30 26.04
CA HIS A 2 6.94 -30.63 25.58
C HIS A 2 6.35 -29.42 24.84
N LYS A 3 6.03 -29.56 23.55
CA LYS A 3 5.14 -28.62 22.87
C LYS A 3 3.74 -28.81 23.45
N VAL A 4 3.34 -27.91 24.34
CA VAL A 4 1.95 -27.77 24.78
C VAL A 4 1.17 -27.20 23.61
N SER A 5 0.54 -28.06 22.81
CA SER A 5 -0.44 -27.64 21.81
C SER A 5 -1.69 -27.20 22.56
N ARG A 6 -1.85 -25.88 22.78
CA ARG A 6 -3.10 -25.34 23.32
C ARG A 6 -4.24 -25.67 22.34
N PRO A 7 -5.46 -25.97 22.82
CA PRO A 7 -6.62 -26.03 21.96
C PRO A 7 -6.76 -24.68 21.26
N VAL A 8 -6.93 -24.69 19.93
CA VAL A 8 -7.18 -23.49 19.13
C VAL A 8 -8.58 -23.03 19.52
N ASP A 9 -8.64 -22.04 20.40
CA ASP A 9 -9.88 -21.39 20.79
C ASP A 9 -10.44 -20.61 19.58
N ASP A 10 -11.77 -20.61 19.41
CA ASP A 10 -12.41 -19.92 18.28
C ASP A 10 -12.07 -18.40 18.29
N SER A 11 -11.81 -17.81 19.46
CA SER A 11 -11.39 -16.41 19.61
C SER A 11 -9.97 -16.10 19.11
N ASP A 12 -9.16 -17.13 18.83
CA ASP A 12 -7.81 -17.00 18.27
C ASP A 12 -7.80 -17.05 16.73
N GLN A 13 -8.97 -17.09 16.08
CA GLN A 13 -9.11 -17.04 14.62
C GLN A 13 -9.79 -15.75 14.19
N ASP A 14 -9.20 -15.07 13.22
CA ASP A 14 -9.75 -13.85 12.62
C ASP A 14 -9.76 -13.97 11.09
N THR A 15 -10.67 -13.24 10.44
CA THR A 15 -10.78 -13.25 8.98
C THR A 15 -9.86 -12.20 8.38
N CYS A 16 -9.03 -12.61 7.42
CA CYS A 16 -8.18 -11.67 6.69
C CYS A 16 -9.04 -10.74 5.83
N VAL A 17 -8.96 -9.42 6.04
CA VAL A 17 -9.78 -8.44 5.30
C VAL A 17 -9.47 -8.42 3.80
N CYS A 18 -8.26 -8.83 3.38
CA CYS A 18 -7.85 -8.79 1.98
C CYS A 18 -8.23 -10.04 1.17
N CYS A 19 -8.19 -11.23 1.77
CA CYS A 19 -8.49 -12.49 1.07
C CYS A 19 -9.72 -13.22 1.61
N LEU A 20 -10.37 -12.67 2.65
CA LEU A 20 -11.56 -13.22 3.33
C LEU A 20 -11.39 -14.65 3.86
N GLU A 21 -10.14 -15.08 4.03
CA GLU A 21 -9.82 -16.42 4.54
C GLU A 21 -9.62 -16.36 6.06
N VAL A 22 -10.18 -17.34 6.78
CA VAL A 22 -9.99 -17.49 8.22
C VAL A 22 -8.57 -17.96 8.49
N LYS A 23 -7.83 -17.19 9.30
CA LYS A 23 -6.46 -17.50 9.68
C LYS A 23 -6.27 -17.27 11.19
N PRO A 24 -5.27 -17.92 11.81
CA PRO A 24 -4.96 -17.66 13.21
C PRO A 24 -4.59 -16.20 13.40
N ARG A 25 -5.17 -15.53 14.39
CA ARG A 25 -4.98 -14.11 14.73
C ARG A 25 -3.50 -13.72 14.82
N GLN A 26 -2.67 -14.64 15.30
CA GLN A 26 -1.21 -14.51 15.41
C GLN A 26 -0.49 -14.29 14.06
N ASN A 27 -1.10 -14.75 12.96
CA ASN A 27 -0.57 -14.63 11.59
C ASN A 27 -1.15 -13.43 10.83
N LEU A 28 -2.08 -12.69 11.44
CA LEU A 28 -2.60 -11.44 10.89
C LEU A 28 -1.82 -10.27 11.50
N ASP A 29 -1.45 -9.32 10.66
CA ASP A 29 -0.86 -8.06 11.11
C ASP A 29 -1.93 -7.15 11.76
N ARG A 30 -1.52 -6.02 12.34
CA ARG A 30 -2.41 -5.03 12.98
C ARG A 30 -3.59 -4.56 12.12
N MET A 31 -3.52 -4.72 10.79
CA MET A 31 -4.60 -4.41 9.84
C MET A 31 -5.50 -5.60 9.51
N LEU A 32 -5.40 -6.73 10.23
CA LEU A 32 -6.07 -7.99 9.89
C LEU A 32 -5.72 -8.50 8.49
N TRP A 33 -4.48 -8.27 8.06
CA TRP A 33 -3.95 -8.75 6.78
C TRP A 33 -2.95 -9.85 7.02
N CYS A 34 -3.07 -10.94 6.26
CA CYS A 34 -2.06 -11.99 6.27
C CYS A 34 -0.77 -11.53 5.56
N ALA A 35 0.35 -12.19 5.86
CA ALA A 35 1.65 -11.86 5.27
C ALA A 35 1.68 -11.91 3.74
N GLY A 36 0.88 -12.80 3.12
CA GLY A 36 0.74 -12.89 1.67
C GLY A 36 0.08 -11.65 1.07
N CYS A 37 -1.07 -11.25 1.61
CA CYS A 37 -1.80 -10.05 1.19
C CYS A 37 -0.97 -8.78 1.37
N ASN A 38 -0.21 -8.67 2.46
CA ASN A 38 0.69 -7.55 2.68
C ASN A 38 1.79 -7.46 1.61
N LYS A 39 2.44 -8.59 1.26
CA LYS A 39 3.45 -8.63 0.20
C LYS A 39 2.88 -8.21 -1.16
N VAL A 40 1.68 -8.69 -1.50
CA VAL A 40 1.01 -8.32 -2.76
C VAL A 40 0.64 -6.84 -2.78
N ALA A 41 0.14 -6.30 -1.66
CA ALA A 41 -0.17 -4.89 -1.53
C ALA A 41 1.08 -4.00 -1.67
N ARG A 42 2.21 -4.39 -1.06
CA ARG A 42 3.49 -3.70 -1.25
C ARG A 42 3.96 -3.73 -2.70
N GLY A 43 3.82 -4.87 -3.38
CA GLY A 43 4.15 -5.01 -4.80
C GLY A 43 3.26 -4.12 -5.70
N ARG A 44 1.96 -4.03 -5.39
CA ARG A 44 1.04 -3.10 -6.08
C ARG A 44 1.35 -1.64 -5.79
N ALA A 45 1.73 -1.30 -4.56
CA ALA A 45 2.13 0.07 -4.21
C ALA A 45 3.43 0.47 -4.93
N ALA A 46 4.39 -0.45 -5.06
CA ALA A 46 5.63 -0.22 -5.79
C ALA A 46 5.39 0.01 -7.29
N SER A 47 4.59 -0.85 -7.92
CA SER A 47 4.25 -0.74 -9.35
C SER A 47 3.39 0.48 -9.67
N ARG A 48 2.37 0.78 -8.85
CA ARG A 48 1.56 2.00 -9.01
C ARG A 48 2.36 3.28 -8.77
N GLY A 49 3.31 3.28 -7.82
CA GLY A 49 4.22 4.40 -7.63
C GLY A 49 5.08 4.68 -8.86
N TRP A 50 5.49 3.63 -9.59
CA TRP A 50 6.22 3.77 -10.85
C TRP A 50 5.36 4.37 -11.97
N LEU A 51 4.11 3.90 -12.11
CA LEU A 51 3.14 4.45 -13.08
C LEU A 51 2.87 5.95 -12.85
N VAL A 52 2.64 6.35 -11.59
CA VAL A 52 2.42 7.76 -11.24
C VAL A 52 3.67 8.58 -11.55
N GLY A 53 4.87 8.08 -11.21
CA GLY A 53 6.11 8.74 -11.56
C GLY A 53 6.27 8.96 -13.07
N ILE A 54 6.02 7.92 -13.88
CA ILE A 54 6.12 8.00 -15.35
C ILE A 54 5.13 9.02 -15.90
N LEU A 55 3.88 9.02 -15.43
CA LEU A 55 2.88 9.99 -15.86
C LEU A 55 3.29 11.42 -15.54
N VAL A 56 3.75 11.69 -14.32
CA VAL A 56 4.21 13.03 -13.91
C VAL A 56 5.41 13.46 -14.74
N ALA A 57 6.40 12.58 -14.90
CA ALA A 57 7.59 12.87 -15.70
C ALA A 57 7.24 13.14 -17.18
N GLY A 58 6.33 12.35 -17.76
CA GLY A 58 5.87 12.51 -19.13
C GLY A 58 5.12 13.82 -19.34
N VAL A 59 4.17 14.15 -18.45
CA VAL A 59 3.43 15.42 -18.50
C VAL A 59 4.38 16.61 -18.34
N LEU A 60 5.30 16.56 -17.37
CA LEU A 60 6.26 17.64 -17.13
C LEU A 60 7.20 17.81 -18.33
N SER A 61 7.72 16.70 -18.88
CA SER A 61 8.61 16.73 -20.04
C SER A 61 7.90 17.28 -21.27
N SER A 62 6.65 16.87 -21.51
CA SER A 62 5.84 17.37 -22.62
C SER A 62 5.52 18.86 -22.45
N TRP A 63 5.22 19.31 -21.23
CA TRP A 63 5.01 20.73 -20.90
C TRP A 63 6.25 21.58 -21.18
N ILE A 64 7.42 21.14 -20.70
CA ILE A 64 8.70 21.85 -20.92
C ILE A 64 8.98 21.99 -22.42
N TRP A 65 8.74 20.92 -23.19
CA TRP A 65 8.98 20.91 -24.62
C TRP A 65 8.04 21.86 -25.39
N LEU A 66 6.74 21.88 -25.04
CA LEU A 66 5.73 22.69 -25.73
C LEU A 66 5.79 24.19 -25.37
N PHE A 67 6.08 24.52 -24.11
CA PHE A 67 5.93 25.90 -23.61
C PHE A 67 7.25 26.61 -23.30
N ILE A 68 8.31 25.89 -22.91
CA ILE A 68 9.54 26.52 -22.42
C ILE A 68 10.64 26.58 -23.50
N GLN A 69 10.61 25.67 -24.49
CA GLN A 69 11.66 25.53 -25.52
C GLN A 69 13.06 25.47 -24.89
N PRO A 70 13.49 24.30 -24.38
CA PRO A 70 14.72 24.20 -23.61
C PRO A 70 15.92 24.67 -24.43
N SER A 71 16.64 25.67 -23.92
CA SER A 71 17.91 26.09 -24.48
C SER A 71 18.95 24.97 -24.26
N ASN A 72 19.71 24.64 -25.30
CA ASN A 72 20.73 23.58 -25.27
C ASN A 72 21.83 23.80 -24.21
N LEU A 73 21.92 25.01 -23.65
CA LEU A 73 22.93 25.40 -22.67
C LEU A 73 22.72 24.74 -21.28
N VAL A 74 21.52 24.28 -20.95
CA VAL A 74 21.17 23.78 -19.59
C VAL A 74 20.48 22.41 -19.62
N ILE A 75 20.83 21.56 -20.58
CA ILE A 75 20.22 20.22 -20.74
C ILE A 75 20.33 19.35 -19.48
N GLY A 76 21.44 19.44 -18.73
CA GLY A 76 21.62 18.71 -17.47
C GLY A 76 20.65 19.16 -16.37
N GLY A 77 20.31 20.46 -16.33
CA GLY A 77 19.34 21.00 -15.37
C GLY A 77 17.93 20.48 -15.63
N TRP A 78 17.51 20.47 -16.90
CA TRP A 78 16.20 19.94 -17.31
C TRP A 78 16.05 18.45 -17.00
N ALA A 79 17.08 17.65 -17.30
CA ALA A 79 17.10 16.23 -16.95
C ALA A 79 17.00 16.03 -15.44
N GLY A 80 17.73 16.84 -14.66
CA GLY A 80 17.67 16.83 -13.20
C GLY A 80 16.27 17.14 -12.66
N THR A 81 15.58 18.15 -13.20
CA THR A 81 14.22 18.51 -12.78
C THR A 81 13.21 17.39 -13.05
N VAL A 82 13.26 16.78 -14.24
CA VAL A 82 12.35 15.67 -14.59
C VAL A 82 12.60 14.47 -13.68
N LEU A 83 13.86 14.12 -13.41
CA LEU A 83 14.23 13.03 -12.51
C LEU A 83 13.80 13.31 -11.06
N ALA A 84 13.98 14.53 -10.58
CA ALA A 84 13.54 14.93 -9.25
C ALA A 84 12.01 14.84 -9.13
N ALA A 85 11.27 15.35 -10.11
CA ALA A 85 9.82 15.27 -10.15
C ALA A 85 9.32 13.81 -10.19
N PHE A 86 9.94 12.97 -11.01
CA PHE A 86 9.69 11.52 -11.05
C PHE A 86 9.90 10.87 -9.67
N TYR A 87 11.05 11.13 -9.04
CA TYR A 87 11.41 10.51 -7.77
C TYR A 87 10.46 10.93 -6.64
N VAL A 88 10.19 12.23 -6.51
CA VAL A 88 9.30 12.77 -5.47
C VAL A 88 7.88 12.24 -5.65
N SER A 89 7.34 12.29 -6.87
CA SER A 89 5.99 11.79 -7.14
C SER A 89 5.87 10.28 -6.90
N ALA A 90 6.86 9.47 -7.31
CA ALA A 90 6.88 8.05 -7.05
C ALA A 90 6.96 7.71 -5.55
N ARG A 91 7.73 8.48 -4.78
CA ARG A 91 7.83 8.32 -3.32
C ARG A 91 6.51 8.66 -2.63
N VAL A 92 5.94 9.83 -2.94
CA VAL A 92 4.67 10.29 -2.37
C VAL A 92 3.55 9.32 -2.72
N ALA A 93 3.47 8.83 -3.97
CA ALA A 93 2.46 7.88 -4.38
C ALA A 93 2.49 6.58 -3.56
N ARG A 94 3.68 6.06 -3.21
CA ARG A 94 3.79 4.88 -2.34
C ARG A 94 3.18 5.15 -0.97
N GLU A 95 3.54 6.26 -0.34
CA GLU A 95 3.01 6.65 0.97
C GLU A 95 1.49 6.85 0.94
N VAL A 96 0.98 7.53 -0.08
CA VAL A 96 -0.47 7.75 -0.26
C VAL A 96 -1.20 6.42 -0.46
N LEU A 97 -0.67 5.50 -1.27
CA LEU A 97 -1.29 4.19 -1.47
C LEU A 97 -1.32 3.35 -0.19
N TYR A 98 -0.27 3.42 0.63
CA TYR A 98 -0.28 2.80 1.96
C TYR A 98 -1.27 3.47 2.90
N ALA A 99 -1.37 4.80 2.88
CA ALA A 99 -2.33 5.56 3.68
C ALA A 99 -3.78 5.24 3.28
N VAL A 100 -4.08 5.18 1.98
CA VAL A 100 -5.40 4.81 1.45
C VAL A 100 -5.75 3.37 1.83
N ALA A 101 -4.83 2.42 1.66
CA ALA A 101 -5.02 1.05 2.10
C ALA A 101 -5.35 0.97 3.61
N ARG A 102 -4.71 1.81 4.43
CA ARG A 102 -4.99 1.90 5.87
C ARG A 102 -6.37 2.48 6.18
N MET A 103 -6.85 3.45 5.40
CA MET A 103 -8.17 4.06 5.60
C MET A 103 -9.31 3.13 5.19
N GLN A 104 -9.12 2.32 4.14
CA GLN A 104 -10.11 1.34 3.70
C GLN A 104 -10.35 0.22 4.72
N SER A 105 -9.39 -0.07 5.60
CA SER A 105 -9.53 -1.07 6.68
C SER A 105 -10.32 -0.59 7.92
N ARG A 106 -11.10 0.50 7.82
CA ARG A 106 -12.02 0.97 8.87
C ARG A 106 -13.51 0.59 8.65
N PRO A 107 -13.93 -0.63 8.29
CA PRO A 107 -15.29 -1.07 8.58
C PRO A 107 -15.36 -1.55 10.04
N VAL A 108 -15.05 -0.66 11.00
CA VAL A 108 -15.32 -0.90 12.43
C VAL A 108 -16.84 -0.87 12.69
N ALA A 109 -17.63 -0.32 11.76
CA ALA A 109 -19.07 -0.21 11.86
C ALA A 109 -19.83 -1.53 11.56
N GLU A 110 -19.18 -2.55 10.98
CA GLU A 110 -19.82 -3.82 10.61
C GLU A 110 -19.30 -5.04 11.38
N ALA A 111 -18.39 -4.84 12.33
CA ALA A 111 -18.06 -5.88 13.31
C ALA A 111 -19.25 -6.06 14.25
N VAL A 112 -20.25 -6.83 13.83
CA VAL A 112 -21.32 -7.32 14.70
C VAL A 112 -20.65 -8.21 15.76
N PRO A 113 -20.62 -7.79 17.05
CA PRO A 113 -20.12 -8.67 18.11
C PRO A 113 -21.03 -9.91 18.18
N PRO A 114 -20.50 -11.12 18.42
CA PRO A 114 -21.33 -12.31 18.57
C PRO A 114 -22.37 -12.09 19.67
N GLU A 115 -23.65 -12.32 19.36
CA GLU A 115 -24.81 -12.07 20.24
C GLU A 115 -24.90 -13.00 21.46
N ARG A 116 -23.80 -13.61 21.94
CA ARG A 116 -23.86 -14.47 23.13
C ARG A 116 -22.56 -14.53 23.91
N CYS A 117 -22.62 -14.10 25.18
CA CYS A 117 -21.79 -14.64 26.25
C CYS A 117 -22.32 -16.06 26.56
N PRO A 118 -21.50 -17.12 26.50
CA PRO A 118 -21.84 -18.39 27.13
C PRO A 118 -21.64 -18.25 28.65
N ASP A 119 -22.64 -18.69 29.41
CA ASP A 119 -22.68 -18.74 30.89
C ASP A 119 -21.57 -19.61 31.49
#